data_AF-A0AA43Q8U2-F1
#
_entry.id   AF-A0AA43Q8U2-F1
#
_cell.length_a   1.000
_cell.length_b   1.000
_cell.length_c   1.000
_cell.angle_alpha   90.00
_cell.angle_beta   90.00
_cell.angle_gamma   90.00
#
_symmetry.space_group_name_H-M   'P 1'
#
loop_
_entity.id
_entity.type
_entity.pdbx_description
1 polymer ?
#
loop_
_entity_poly.entity_id
_entity_poly.type
_entity_poly.pdbx_seq_one_letter_code
_entity_poly.pdbx_strand_id
1 'polypeptide(L)'
;ALSKMGRPGLAFITSSLVLASVILTAGVSMFPFLIPSSSALNSSLTVWDASSSLTTLKIMFWTTVIFLPLIVAYTTWVFRVLRGKITLEHIHQNDHSAY
;
A
#
# COMPACT_ATOMS: atom_id res chain seq x y z
N ALA A 1 18.19 10.47 -10.31
CA ALA A 1 19.22 9.83 -11.15
C ALA A 1 18.61 8.81 -12.13
N LEU A 2 17.92 7.76 -11.66
CA LEU A 2 17.36 6.70 -12.53
C LEU A 2 16.35 7.15 -13.59
N SER A 3 15.47 8.11 -13.28
CA SER A 3 14.55 8.70 -14.27
C SER A 3 15.29 9.48 -15.37
N LYS A 4 16.36 10.21 -15.00
CA LYS A 4 17.23 10.93 -15.94
C LYS A 4 18.07 9.99 -16.84
N MET A 5 18.25 8.73 -16.44
CA MET A 5 18.96 7.69 -17.22
C MET A 5 18.03 6.93 -18.18
N GLY A 6 16.80 7.41 -18.42
CA GLY A 6 15.85 6.77 -19.34
C GLY A 6 15.24 5.47 -18.82
N ARG A 7 15.32 5.19 -17.51
CA ARG A 7 14.74 3.99 -16.87
C ARG A 7 13.60 4.36 -15.91
N PRO A 8 12.46 4.91 -16.40
CA PRO A 8 11.39 5.41 -15.55
C PRO A 8 10.73 4.32 -14.70
N GLY A 9 10.63 3.08 -15.20
CA GLY A 9 10.05 1.97 -14.44
C GLY A 9 10.85 1.61 -13.20
N LEU A 10 12.19 1.62 -13.28
CA LEU A 10 13.05 1.39 -12.12
C LEU A 10 12.97 2.57 -11.14
N ALA A 11 12.90 3.80 -11.64
CA ALA A 11 12.72 4.98 -10.79
C ALA A 11 11.43 4.89 -9.96
N PHE A 12 10.32 4.44 -10.56
CA PHE A 12 9.06 4.22 -9.87
C PHE A 12 9.19 3.17 -8.76
N ILE A 13 9.73 1.99 -9.07
CA ILE A 13 9.92 0.90 -8.09
C ILE A 13 10.78 1.37 -6.92
N THR A 14 11.89 2.07 -7.18
CA THR A 14 12.75 2.58 -6.11
C THR A 14 12.05 3.61 -5.23
N SER A 15 11.22 4.48 -5.81
CA SER A 15 10.43 5.45 -5.03
C SER A 15 9.38 4.76 -4.16
N SER A 16 8.67 3.77 -4.70
CA SER A 16 7.71 2.97 -3.93
C SER A 16 8.41 2.21 -2.79
N LEU A 17 9.60 1.66 -3.04
CA LEU A 17 10.37 0.95 -2.02
C LEU A 17 10.83 1.88 -0.89
N VAL A 18 11.27 3.11 -1.22
CA VAL A 18 11.62 4.12 -0.22
C VAL A 18 10.42 4.43 0.68
N LEU A 19 9.25 4.68 0.10
CA LEU A 19 8.02 4.93 0.88
C LEU A 19 7.67 3.74 1.79
N ALA A 20 7.72 2.51 1.26
CA ALA A 20 7.49 1.31 2.04
C ALA A 20 8.50 1.16 3.20
N SER A 21 9.77 1.47 2.95
CA SER A 21 10.84 1.38 3.95
C SER A 21 10.67 2.40 5.07
N VAL A 22 10.23 3.62 4.76
CA VAL A 22 9.95 4.66 5.75
C VAL A 22 8.82 4.23 6.69
N ILE A 23 7.71 3.72 6.12
CA ILE A 23 6.57 3.22 6.91
C ILE A 23 6.99 2.03 7.77
N LEU A 24 7.76 1.10 7.20
CA LEU A 24 8.25 -0.08 7.92
C LEU A 24 9.19 0.31 9.07
N THR A 25 10.09 1.28 8.85
CA THR A 25 11.00 1.79 9.88
C THR A 25 10.22 2.40 11.05
N ALA A 26 9.18 3.18 10.77
CA ALA A 26 8.31 3.73 11.80
C ALA A 26 7.60 2.60 12.58
N GLY A 27 7.05 1.60 11.88
CA GLY A 27 6.38 0.46 12.52
C GLY A 27 7.31 -0.38 13.40
N VAL A 28 8.53 -0.67 12.93
CA VAL A 28 9.53 -1.42 13.70
C VAL A 28 10.03 -0.62 14.90
N SER A 29 10.23 0.69 14.74
CA SER A 29 10.63 1.59 15.84
C SER A 29 9.61 1.62 16.98
N MET A 30 8.31 1.53 16.64
CA MET A 30 7.23 1.59 17.62
C MET A 30 6.95 0.23 18.28
N PHE A 31 7.40 -0.88 17.71
CA PHE A 31 7.20 -2.21 18.31
C PHE A 31 7.81 -2.29 19.73
N PRO A 32 7.08 -2.72 20.77
CA PRO A 32 5.78 -3.42 20.76
C PRO A 32 4.53 -2.55 20.97
N PHE A 33 4.66 -1.23 21.00
CA PHE A 33 3.60 -0.26 21.29
C PHE A 33 2.94 0.26 20.01
N LEU A 34 1.63 0.06 19.86
CA LEU A 34 0.87 0.65 18.74
C LEU A 34 0.48 2.10 19.04
N ILE A 35 0.03 2.36 20.27
CA ILE A 35 -0.34 3.70 20.75
C ILE A 35 0.20 3.85 22.18
N PRO A 36 1.31 4.58 22.40
CA PRO A 36 1.81 4.86 23.74
C PRO A 36 0.88 5.86 24.44
N SER A 37 0.46 5.55 25.67
CA SER A 37 -0.35 6.46 26.49
C SER A 37 0.55 7.45 27.23
N SER A 38 0.34 8.76 27.03
CA SER A 38 1.11 9.82 27.71
C SER A 38 0.64 10.11 29.14
N SER A 39 -0.51 9.59 29.58
CA SER A 39 -1.13 9.90 30.88
C SER A 39 -1.18 8.71 31.85
N ALA A 40 -1.14 7.47 31.37
CA ALA A 40 -1.06 6.28 32.20
C ALA A 40 -0.26 5.18 31.48
N LEU A 41 0.99 4.97 31.91
CA LEU A 41 1.94 3.99 31.35
C LEU A 41 1.37 2.56 31.30
N ASN A 42 0.45 2.22 32.20
CA ASN A 42 -0.15 0.89 32.36
C ASN A 42 -1.35 0.61 31.43
N SER A 43 -1.79 1.59 30.62
CA SER A 43 -2.85 1.44 29.62
C SER A 43 -2.32 1.55 28.19
N SER A 44 -1.02 1.28 28.01
CA SER A 44 -0.40 1.32 26.69
C SER A 44 -0.91 0.15 25.83
N LEU A 45 -1.51 0.45 24.69
CA LEU A 45 -2.00 -0.56 23.74
C LEU A 45 -0.80 -1.22 23.06
N THR A 46 -0.36 -2.34 23.64
CA THR A 46 0.67 -3.19 23.06
C THR A 46 0.04 -4.16 22.06
N VAL A 47 0.86 -4.72 21.15
CA VAL A 47 0.39 -5.71 20.16
C VAL A 47 -0.28 -6.93 20.80
N TRP A 48 0.04 -7.20 22.07
CA TRP A 48 -0.41 -8.36 22.83
C TRP A 48 -1.77 -8.16 23.50
N ASP A 49 -2.10 -6.92 23.87
CA ASP A 49 -3.35 -6.59 24.56
C ASP A 49 -4.41 -6.01 23.59
N ALA A 50 -3.96 -5.42 22.47
CA ALA A 50 -4.83 -4.86 21.45
C ALA A 50 -5.37 -5.89 20.44
N SER A 51 -4.97 -7.17 20.54
CA SER A 51 -5.40 -8.20 19.60
C SER A 51 -6.83 -8.69 19.90
N SER A 52 -7.69 -8.71 18.88
CA SER A 52 -9.02 -9.33 18.94
C SER A 52 -8.95 -10.82 19.33
N SER A 53 -10.08 -11.39 19.75
CA SER A 53 -10.18 -12.82 20.08
C SER A 53 -9.64 -13.71 18.96
N LEU A 54 -9.02 -14.84 19.33
CA LEU A 54 -8.34 -15.74 18.40
C LEU A 54 -9.24 -16.19 17.24
N THR A 55 -10.53 -16.40 17.50
CA THR A 55 -11.51 -16.80 16.48
C THR A 55 -11.72 -15.71 15.43
N THR A 56 -11.96 -14.47 15.86
CA THR A 56 -12.14 -13.33 14.95
C THR A 56 -10.87 -13.02 14.17
N LEU A 57 -9.70 -13.08 14.83
CA LEU A 57 -8.41 -12.88 14.18
C LEU A 57 -8.16 -13.92 13.08
N LYS A 58 -8.45 -15.19 13.34
CA LYS A 58 -8.33 -16.28 12.36
C LYS A 58 -9.25 -16.05 11.15
N ILE A 59 -10.49 -15.61 11.37
CA ILE A 59 -11.44 -15.34 10.29
C ILE A 59 -10.92 -14.19 9.42
N MET A 60 -10.48 -13.08 10.01
CA MET A 60 -9.93 -11.95 9.27
C MET A 60 -8.66 -12.33 8.51
N PHE A 61 -7.78 -13.15 9.11
CA PHE A 61 -6.58 -13.65 8.44
C PHE A 61 -6.91 -14.44 7.17
N TRP A 62 -7.80 -15.44 7.26
CA TRP A 62 -8.20 -16.23 6.08
C TRP A 62 -8.91 -15.38 5.03
N THR A 63 -9.73 -14.43 5.46
CA THR A 63 -10.36 -13.46 4.57
C THR A 63 -9.31 -12.66 3.81
N THR A 64 -8.35 -12.04 4.49
CA THR A 64 -7.29 -11.27 3.86
C THR A 64 -6.43 -12.12 2.92
N VAL A 65 -6.09 -13.36 3.31
CA VAL A 65 -5.31 -14.28 2.48
C VAL A 65 -6.01 -14.59 1.14
N ILE A 66 -7.35 -14.61 1.09
CA ILE A 66 -8.10 -14.89 -0.14
C ILE A 66 -8.38 -13.60 -0.92
N PHE A 67 -8.90 -12.56 -0.27
CA PHE A 67 -9.36 -11.35 -0.95
C PHE A 67 -8.22 -10.42 -1.38
N LEU A 68 -7.15 -10.31 -0.59
CA LEU A 68 -6.01 -9.44 -0.93
C LEU A 68 -5.35 -9.83 -2.27
N PRO A 69 -4.97 -11.10 -2.53
CA PRO A 69 -4.39 -11.47 -3.82
C PRO A 69 -5.38 -11.31 -4.98
N LEU A 70 -6.68 -11.54 -4.75
CA LEU A 70 -7.71 -11.31 -5.76
C LEU A 70 -7.77 -9.83 -6.16
N ILE A 71 -7.77 -8.92 -5.19
CA ILE A 71 -7.75 -7.48 -5.43
C ILE A 71 -6.49 -7.08 -6.21
N VAL A 72 -5.31 -7.54 -5.77
CA VAL A 72 -4.04 -7.24 -6.45
C VAL A 72 -4.04 -7.76 -7.89
N ALA A 73 -4.57 -8.95 -8.13
CA ALA A 73 -4.67 -9.52 -9.48
C ALA A 73 -5.56 -8.65 -10.38
N TYR A 74 -6.74 -8.24 -9.89
CA TYR A 74 -7.64 -7.35 -10.63
C TYR A 74 -7.00 -5.99 -10.91
N THR A 75 -6.42 -5.35 -9.89
CA THR A 75 -5.75 -4.05 -10.05
C THR A 75 -4.59 -4.15 -11.04
N THR A 76 -3.79 -5.22 -10.99
CA THR A 76 -2.70 -5.47 -11.94
C THR A 76 -3.23 -5.65 -13.37
N TRP A 77 -4.34 -6.35 -13.55
CA TRP A 77 -4.99 -6.51 -14.85
C TRP A 77 -5.48 -5.16 -15.40
N VAL A 78 -6.13 -4.33 -14.57
CA VAL A 78 -6.57 -2.98 -14.96
C VAL A 78 -5.38 -2.12 -15.40
N PHE A 79 -4.29 -2.09 -14.62
CA PHE A 79 -3.08 -1.37 -15.01
C PHE A 79 -2.44 -1.91 -16.29
N ARG A 80 -2.58 -3.21 -16.57
CA ARG A 80 -2.13 -3.82 -17.82
C ARG A 80 -3.00 -3.40 -19.00
N VAL A 81 -4.32 -3.32 -18.83
CA VAL A 81 -5.27 -2.90 -19.86
C VAL A 81 -5.11 -1.41 -20.19
N LEU A 82 -4.94 -0.57 -19.18
CA LEU A 82 -4.72 0.88 -19.33
C LEU A 82 -3.29 1.23 -19.76
N ARG A 83 -2.44 0.23 -20.03
CA ARG A 83 -1.04 0.46 -20.37
C ARG A 83 -0.93 1.00 -21.79
N GLY A 84 -0.79 2.32 -21.89
CA GLY A 84 -0.55 3.03 -23.15
C GLY A 84 0.01 4.42 -22.88
N LYS A 85 0.63 5.04 -23.90
CA LYS A 85 1.02 6.45 -23.80
C LYS A 85 -0.22 7.29 -24.12
N ILE A 86 -0.60 8.17 -23.21
CA ILE A 86 -1.64 9.17 -23.46
C ILE A 86 -0.97 10.31 -24.24
N THR A 87 -1.26 10.41 -25.53
CA THR A 87 -0.76 11.48 -26.42
C THR A 87 -1.81 12.59 -26.54
N LEU A 88 -1.39 13.82 -26.82
CA LEU A 88 -2.30 14.97 -27.01
C LEU A 88 -3.39 14.69 -28.07
N GLU A 89 -3.06 14.00 -29.17
CA GLU A 89 -4.05 13.54 -30.15
C GLU A 89 -5.14 12.63 -29.56
N HIS A 90 -4.83 11.77 -28.58
CA HIS A 90 -5.84 10.92 -27.92
C HIS A 90 -6.78 11.74 -27.03
N ILE A 91 -6.28 12.82 -26.44
CA ILE A 91 -7.07 13.73 -25.59
C ILE A 91 -7.99 14.57 -26.49
N HIS A 92 -7.46 15.16 -27.56
CA HIS A 92 -8.27 15.96 -28.51
C HIS A 92 -9.37 15.14 -29.22
N GLN A 93 -9.15 13.83 -29.44
CA GLN A 93 -10.16 12.94 -30.03
C GLN A 93 -11.24 12.48 -29.04
N ASN A 94 -11.01 12.60 -27.73
CA ASN A 94 -11.90 12.10 -26.66
C ASN A 94 -12.23 13.20 -25.62
N ASP A 95 -12.31 14.45 -26.05
CA ASP A 95 -12.39 15.64 -25.18
C ASP A 95 -13.61 15.63 -24.22
N HIS A 96 -14.65 14.87 -24.55
CA HIS A 96 -15.89 14.76 -23.75
C HIS A 96 -16.02 13.48 -22.91
N SER A 97 -15.09 12.52 -23.04
CA SER A 97 -15.12 11.23 -22.33
C SER A 97 -13.85 10.93 -21.52
N ALA A 98 -12.90 11.87 -21.50
CA ALA A 98 -11.60 11.71 -20.86
C ALA A 98 -11.56 12.01 -19.35
N TYR A 99 -12.64 12.58 -18.79
CA TYR A 99 -12.80 12.89 -17.36
C TYR A 99 -13.96 12.12 -16.76
#